data_AF-A0A0G1UPS9-F1
#
_entry.id   AF-A0A0G1UPS9-F1
#
_cell.length_a   1.000
_cell.length_b   1.000
_cell.length_c   1.000
_cell.angle_alpha   90.00
_cell.angle_beta   90.00
_cell.angle_gamma   90.00
#
_symmetry.space_group_name_H-M   'P 1'
#
loop_
_entity.id
_entity.type
_entity.pdbx_description
1 polymer ?
#
loop_
_entity_poly.entity_id
_entity_poly.type
_entity_poly.pdbx_seq_one_letter_code
_entity_poly.pdbx_strand_id
1 'polypeptide(L)'
;MKKFYLAEVTTKDKLIHQGVYFEPKKKGKVALLWVHGLTDNFYGDMGMLEAMVEALSGEGWGIASFNTRGHDVVSTFKKLDTKSPKGYRSVTIGAGYENFKDCIYDIEAGITFLEQQGFTEVVIAGASTGANKVCYYAGTKKNPRVAGVVLVSPISDVPIESKSENYQANLKRMKQLVKQRKGEILLDNVSYLALTPKRYISLYEPGSVEDVFDYYNKKPKLTAFSKIKQPLCIILAGSDEYTDRPVADILSVFKKHQRSANFHSAIIPGAFHGFGGKEKETVKAVIEWIKTI
;
A
#
# COMPACT_ATOMS: atom_id res chain seq x y z
N MET A 1 -18.83 -17.34 14.18
CA MET A 1 -18.43 -15.97 13.74
C MET A 1 -16.94 -15.81 13.90
N LYS A 2 -16.25 -15.42 12.82
CA LYS A 2 -14.87 -14.89 12.88
C LYS A 2 -14.92 -13.60 13.71
N LYS A 3 -13.99 -13.39 14.65
CA LYS A 3 -13.98 -12.20 15.51
C LYS A 3 -12.86 -11.28 15.07
N PHE A 4 -13.22 -10.11 14.56
CA PHE A 4 -12.31 -8.99 14.40
C PHE A 4 -12.37 -8.11 15.65
N TYR A 5 -11.22 -7.66 16.11
CA TYR A 5 -11.07 -6.66 17.15
C TYR A 5 -10.79 -5.32 16.49
N LEU A 6 -11.53 -4.29 16.85
CA LEU A 6 -11.15 -2.92 16.52
C LEU A 6 -9.88 -2.57 17.31
N ALA A 7 -8.93 -1.95 16.63
CA ALA A 7 -7.66 -1.56 17.22
C ALA A 7 -7.26 -0.15 16.76
N GLU A 8 -6.42 0.50 17.55
CA GLU A 8 -5.75 1.74 17.19
C GLU A 8 -4.24 1.56 17.22
N VAL A 9 -3.54 2.22 16.32
CA VAL A 9 -2.08 2.36 16.34
C VAL A 9 -1.69 3.81 16.32
N THR A 10 -0.63 4.15 17.03
CA THR A 10 -0.04 5.49 16.99
C THR A 10 1.26 5.42 16.22
N THR A 11 1.31 6.14 15.10
CA THR A 11 2.52 6.30 14.29
C THR A 11 3.59 7.08 15.03
N LYS A 12 4.85 6.93 14.62
CA LYS A 12 5.97 7.66 15.22
C LYS A 12 5.81 9.18 15.10
N ASP A 13 5.19 9.66 14.02
CA ASP A 13 4.83 11.06 13.83
C ASP A 13 3.47 11.45 14.45
N LYS A 14 2.96 10.61 15.35
CA LYS A 14 1.86 10.84 16.29
C LYS A 14 0.45 10.80 15.70
N LEU A 15 0.27 10.40 14.45
CA LEU A 15 -1.07 10.12 13.90
C LEU A 15 -1.63 8.84 14.53
N ILE A 16 -2.89 8.89 14.94
CA ILE A 16 -3.63 7.74 15.44
C ILE A 16 -4.47 7.18 14.29
N HIS A 17 -4.23 5.92 13.94
CA HIS A 17 -4.97 5.20 12.91
C HIS A 17 -5.86 4.14 13.53
N GLN A 18 -7.07 4.00 12.98
CA GLN A 18 -8.01 2.94 13.32
C GLN A 18 -7.79 1.74 12.40
N GLY A 19 -8.14 0.55 12.88
CA GLY A 19 -8.03 -0.67 12.12
C GLY A 19 -8.75 -1.84 12.75
N VAL A 20 -8.50 -3.00 12.15
CA VAL A 20 -9.00 -4.29 12.58
C VAL A 20 -7.85 -5.26 12.75
N TYR A 21 -7.99 -6.15 13.74
CA TYR A 21 -7.08 -7.23 14.01
C TYR A 21 -7.86 -8.52 14.19
N PHE A 22 -7.39 -9.60 13.57
CA PHE A 22 -7.86 -10.95 13.80
C PHE A 22 -6.82 -11.73 14.59
N GLU A 23 -7.22 -12.18 15.78
CA GLU A 23 -6.40 -13.05 16.61
C GLU A 23 -6.68 -14.54 16.32
N PRO A 24 -5.65 -15.34 15.98
CA PRO A 24 -5.82 -16.76 15.77
C PRO A 24 -6.08 -17.48 17.11
N LYS A 25 -6.91 -18.53 17.09
CA LYS A 25 -7.24 -19.33 18.29
C LYS A 25 -6.00 -19.94 18.97
N LYS A 26 -5.04 -20.42 18.18
CA LYS A 26 -3.74 -20.90 18.63
C LYS A 26 -2.67 -20.06 17.95
N LYS A 27 -1.98 -19.23 18.72
CA LYS A 27 -1.01 -18.27 18.18
C LYS A 27 0.27 -18.96 17.71
N GLY A 28 0.61 -18.73 16.45
CA GLY A 28 1.92 -19.02 15.85
C GLY A 28 2.79 -17.76 15.82
N LYS A 29 3.85 -17.78 15.00
CA LYS A 29 4.82 -16.68 14.91
C LYS A 29 4.49 -15.65 13.83
N VAL A 30 3.75 -16.06 12.80
CA VAL A 30 3.52 -15.29 11.59
C VAL A 30 2.29 -14.40 11.73
N ALA A 31 2.38 -13.16 11.24
CA ALA A 31 1.21 -12.33 10.99
C ALA A 31 1.31 -11.57 9.68
N LEU A 32 0.15 -11.28 9.09
CA LEU A 32 0.00 -10.46 7.89
C LEU A 32 -0.40 -9.04 8.27
N LEU A 33 0.30 -8.04 7.74
CA LEU A 33 -0.16 -6.66 7.73
C LEU A 33 -0.69 -6.33 6.33
N TRP A 34 -2.00 -6.14 6.21
CA TRP A 34 -2.64 -5.72 4.97
C TRP A 34 -2.68 -4.20 4.87
N VAL A 35 -2.25 -3.66 3.73
CA VAL A 35 -2.16 -2.23 3.45
C VAL A 35 -3.04 -1.91 2.23
N HIS A 36 -4.10 -1.15 2.47
CA HIS A 36 -5.10 -0.79 1.47
C HIS A 36 -4.57 0.20 0.40
N GLY A 37 -5.33 0.35 -0.68
CA GLY A 37 -5.04 1.24 -1.81
C GLY A 37 -5.37 2.72 -1.57
N LEU A 38 -5.24 3.53 -2.62
CA LEU A 38 -5.44 4.99 -2.58
C LEU A 38 -6.91 5.27 -2.27
N THR A 39 -7.18 6.18 -1.32
CA THR A 39 -8.54 6.55 -0.86
C THR A 39 -9.35 5.45 -0.19
N ASP A 40 -8.90 4.20 -0.22
CA ASP A 40 -9.51 3.09 0.49
C ASP A 40 -9.27 3.19 2.01
N ASN A 41 -9.75 2.24 2.80
CA ASN A 41 -9.62 2.20 4.26
C ASN A 41 -9.57 0.74 4.77
N PHE A 42 -9.39 0.54 6.07
CA PHE A 42 -9.24 -0.80 6.65
C PHE A 42 -10.46 -1.73 6.47
N TYR A 43 -11.63 -1.17 6.13
CA TYR A 43 -12.90 -1.89 5.98
C TYR A 43 -13.45 -1.86 4.54
N GLY A 44 -12.73 -1.28 3.57
CA GLY A 44 -13.24 -1.12 2.21
C GLY A 44 -13.21 -2.39 1.38
N ASP A 45 -12.29 -3.32 1.68
CA ASP A 45 -12.20 -4.64 1.03
C ASP A 45 -12.47 -5.79 2.02
N MET A 46 -13.73 -5.86 2.47
CA MET A 46 -14.19 -6.91 3.39
C MET A 46 -14.05 -8.31 2.77
N GLY A 47 -14.29 -8.46 1.46
CA GLY A 47 -14.21 -9.75 0.77
C GLY A 47 -12.80 -10.35 0.83
N MET A 48 -11.78 -9.54 0.53
CA MET A 48 -10.38 -9.95 0.64
C MET A 48 -10.00 -10.25 2.10
N LEU A 49 -10.37 -9.37 3.04
CA LEU A 49 -10.03 -9.56 4.45
C LEU A 49 -10.67 -10.83 5.03
N GLU A 50 -11.93 -11.12 4.69
CA GLU A 50 -12.61 -12.35 5.11
C GLU A 50 -12.02 -13.61 4.50
N ALA A 51 -11.61 -13.54 3.22
CA ALA A 51 -10.92 -14.62 2.52
C ALA A 51 -9.55 -14.88 3.15
N MET A 52 -8.79 -13.84 3.50
CA MET A 52 -7.53 -13.96 4.24
C MET A 52 -7.75 -14.63 5.58
N VAL A 53 -8.68 -14.14 6.39
CA VAL A 53 -8.98 -14.76 7.70
C VAL A 53 -9.41 -16.21 7.55
N GLU A 54 -10.17 -16.56 6.51
CA GLU A 54 -10.53 -17.96 6.22
C GLU A 54 -9.29 -18.83 5.99
N ALA A 55 -8.38 -18.38 5.12
CA ALA A 55 -7.20 -19.14 4.77
C ALA A 55 -6.17 -19.21 5.91
N LEU A 56 -6.13 -18.18 6.76
CA LEU A 56 -5.26 -18.14 7.96
C LEU A 56 -5.84 -18.94 9.14
N SER A 57 -7.15 -19.24 9.12
CA SER A 57 -7.87 -19.98 10.16
C SER A 57 -7.46 -21.45 10.18
N GLY A 58 -6.36 -21.74 10.87
CA GLY A 58 -5.80 -23.09 11.00
C GLY A 58 -4.28 -23.07 11.13
N GLU A 59 -3.64 -22.05 10.56
CA GLU A 59 -2.18 -21.89 10.55
C GLU A 59 -1.64 -21.23 11.84
N GLY A 60 -2.54 -20.65 12.63
CA GLY A 60 -2.19 -19.89 13.82
C GLY A 60 -1.63 -18.50 13.52
N TRP A 61 -1.90 -17.97 12.32
CA TRP A 61 -1.36 -16.67 11.90
C TRP A 61 -2.34 -15.53 12.21
N GLY A 62 -1.80 -14.39 12.62
CA GLY A 62 -2.58 -13.15 12.81
C GLY A 62 -2.73 -12.36 11.52
N ILE A 63 -3.72 -11.47 11.48
CA ILE A 63 -3.78 -10.44 10.43
C ILE A 63 -4.29 -9.14 11.02
N ALA A 64 -3.67 -8.03 10.62
CA ALA A 64 -4.18 -6.69 10.90
C ALA A 64 -4.25 -5.86 9.62
N SER A 65 -5.22 -4.95 9.58
CA SER A 65 -5.36 -3.91 8.57
C SER A 65 -5.66 -2.61 9.29
N PHE A 66 -4.83 -1.59 9.06
CA PHE A 66 -5.02 -0.26 9.62
C PHE A 66 -5.19 0.73 8.48
N ASN A 67 -5.95 1.78 8.76
CA ASN A 67 -5.94 2.97 7.92
C ASN A 67 -4.52 3.50 7.76
N THR A 68 -4.19 3.93 6.55
CA THR A 68 -2.96 4.69 6.27
C THR A 68 -3.28 6.18 6.25
N ARG A 69 -2.25 7.05 6.30
CA ARG A 69 -2.48 8.51 6.18
C ARG A 69 -3.12 8.95 4.85
N GLY A 70 -3.19 8.04 3.88
CA GLY A 70 -3.84 8.20 2.59
C GLY A 70 -5.21 7.54 2.49
N HIS A 71 -5.86 7.22 3.61
CA HIS A 71 -7.26 6.76 3.60
C HIS A 71 -8.21 7.93 3.35
N ASP A 72 -9.30 7.66 2.62
CA ASP A 72 -10.21 8.67 2.05
C ASP A 72 -9.48 9.74 1.20
N VAL A 73 -10.22 10.58 0.48
CA VAL A 73 -9.61 11.71 -0.25
C VAL A 73 -9.13 12.79 0.72
N VAL A 74 -10.00 13.17 1.66
CA VAL A 74 -9.76 14.15 2.70
C VAL A 74 -10.39 13.64 3.98
N SER A 75 -9.63 13.58 5.06
CA SER A 75 -10.14 13.13 6.35
C SER A 75 -9.48 13.85 7.52
N THR A 76 -10.12 13.79 8.68
CA THR A 76 -9.65 14.41 9.93
C THR A 76 -9.09 13.35 10.86
N PHE A 77 -7.81 13.48 11.19
CA PHE A 77 -7.10 12.54 12.05
C PHE A 77 -6.85 13.16 13.41
N LYS A 78 -6.78 12.30 14.44
CA LYS A 78 -6.21 12.68 15.73
C LYS A 78 -4.70 12.58 15.63
N LYS A 79 -4.01 13.66 16.00
CA LYS A 79 -2.56 13.69 16.18
C LYS A 79 -2.24 13.92 17.65
N LEU A 80 -1.56 12.97 18.29
CA LEU A 80 -1.21 13.04 19.71
C LEU A 80 -0.43 14.33 19.99
N ASP A 81 -0.90 15.08 20.98
CA ASP A 81 -0.33 16.36 21.39
C ASP A 81 -0.53 16.53 22.90
N THR A 82 0.56 16.30 23.64
CA THR A 82 0.56 16.38 25.12
C THR A 82 0.36 17.80 25.63
N LYS A 83 0.46 18.83 24.77
CA LYS A 83 0.17 20.22 25.14
C LYS A 83 -1.31 20.57 24.96
N SER A 84 -2.07 19.76 24.21
CA SER A 84 -3.51 19.93 24.06
C SER A 84 -4.22 19.38 25.32
N PRO A 85 -5.21 20.09 25.90
CA PRO A 85 -6.01 19.57 27.00
C PRO A 85 -6.73 18.24 26.67
N LYS A 86 -7.00 17.98 25.39
CA LYS A 86 -7.63 16.73 24.92
C LYS A 86 -6.62 15.57 24.74
N GLY A 87 -5.32 15.83 24.92
CA GLY A 87 -4.23 14.90 24.61
C GLY A 87 -3.95 14.74 23.10
N TYR A 88 -4.74 15.36 22.23
CA TYR A 88 -4.55 15.35 20.78
C TYR A 88 -5.05 16.66 20.16
N ARG A 89 -4.62 16.91 18.92
CA ARG A 89 -5.22 17.92 18.02
C ARG A 89 -5.73 17.25 16.75
N SER A 90 -6.75 17.85 16.14
CA SER A 90 -7.25 17.43 14.84
C SER A 90 -6.35 17.95 13.72
N VAL A 91 -6.07 17.12 12.73
CA VAL A 91 -5.36 17.51 11.51
C VAL A 91 -6.11 17.01 10.28
N THR A 92 -6.19 17.85 9.24
CA THR A 92 -6.72 17.45 7.94
C THR A 92 -5.59 16.81 7.12
N ILE A 93 -5.82 15.58 6.67
CA ILE A 93 -4.93 14.81 5.78
C ILE A 93 -5.83 13.94 4.88
N GLY A 94 -5.42 12.73 4.49
CA GLY A 94 -6.05 11.91 3.46
C GLY A 94 -5.22 11.84 2.18
N ALA A 95 -5.67 11.03 1.23
CA ALA A 95 -4.97 10.79 -0.03
C ALA A 95 -4.66 12.07 -0.81
N GLY A 96 -5.49 13.11 -0.71
CA GLY A 96 -5.29 14.40 -1.39
C GLY A 96 -4.15 15.24 -0.82
N TYR A 97 -3.75 14.98 0.42
CA TYR A 97 -2.75 15.74 1.16
C TYR A 97 -1.48 14.95 1.48
N GLU A 98 -1.51 13.62 1.40
CA GLU A 98 -0.42 12.82 1.94
C GLU A 98 0.92 13.11 1.25
N ASN A 99 1.97 13.19 2.08
CA ASN A 99 3.32 13.03 1.60
C ASN A 99 3.64 11.54 1.59
N PHE A 100 3.70 10.95 0.38
CA PHE A 100 3.89 9.52 0.16
C PHE A 100 5.00 8.91 1.02
N LYS A 101 6.13 9.61 1.17
CA LYS A 101 7.29 9.10 1.91
C LYS A 101 7.00 8.82 3.38
N ASP A 102 6.00 9.47 3.95
CA ASP A 102 5.64 9.31 5.34
C ASP A 102 4.80 8.04 5.58
N CYS A 103 4.39 7.30 4.52
CA CYS A 103 3.76 5.99 4.63
C CYS A 103 4.58 4.99 5.45
N ILE A 104 5.89 5.22 5.56
CA ILE A 104 6.79 4.40 6.38
C ILE A 104 6.37 4.38 7.86
N TYR A 105 5.81 5.47 8.38
CA TYR A 105 5.38 5.52 9.77
C TYR A 105 4.09 4.74 10.00
N ASP A 106 3.24 4.65 8.98
CA ASP A 106 1.98 3.90 9.03
C ASP A 106 2.28 2.39 9.06
N ILE A 107 3.15 1.94 8.14
CA ILE A 107 3.56 0.53 8.06
C ILE A 107 4.33 0.12 9.34
N GLU A 108 5.24 0.95 9.83
CA GLU A 108 6.00 0.69 11.06
C GLU A 108 5.07 0.53 12.28
N ALA A 109 4.01 1.34 12.36
CA ALA A 109 3.03 1.26 13.45
C ALA A 109 2.25 -0.06 13.40
N GLY A 110 1.82 -0.48 12.21
CA GLY A 110 1.16 -1.78 12.02
C GLY A 110 2.05 -2.97 12.37
N ILE A 111 3.32 -2.96 11.94
CA ILE A 111 4.30 -4.01 12.29
C ILE A 111 4.51 -4.06 13.81
N THR A 112 4.69 -2.90 14.44
CA THR A 112 4.90 -2.81 15.90
C THR A 112 3.68 -3.28 16.68
N PHE A 113 2.47 -3.00 16.19
CA PHE A 113 1.25 -3.53 16.78
C PHE A 113 1.23 -5.06 16.75
N LEU A 114 1.51 -5.67 15.60
CA LEU A 114 1.54 -7.14 15.47
C LEU A 114 2.61 -7.75 16.38
N GLU A 115 3.78 -7.12 16.50
CA GLU A 115 4.81 -7.54 17.46
C GLU A 115 4.30 -7.50 18.91
N GLN A 116 3.59 -6.44 19.30
CA GLN A 116 2.97 -6.34 20.62
C GLN A 116 1.89 -7.40 20.86
N GLN A 117 1.26 -7.92 19.81
CA GLN A 117 0.36 -9.08 19.89
C GLN A 117 1.11 -10.42 19.98
N GLY A 118 2.44 -10.42 19.93
CA GLY A 118 3.30 -11.59 20.11
C GLY A 118 3.80 -12.25 18.82
N PHE A 119 3.61 -11.63 17.66
CA PHE A 119 4.13 -12.15 16.38
C PHE A 119 5.57 -11.69 16.15
N THR A 120 6.44 -12.58 15.68
CA THR A 120 7.86 -12.27 15.43
C THR A 120 8.21 -12.22 13.94
N GLU A 121 7.30 -12.71 13.08
CA GLU A 121 7.50 -12.83 11.64
C GLU A 121 6.34 -12.12 10.92
N VAL A 122 6.56 -10.88 10.49
CA VAL A 122 5.51 -10.08 9.83
C VAL A 122 5.69 -10.11 8.32
N VAL A 123 4.67 -10.59 7.61
CA VAL A 123 4.54 -10.39 6.17
C VAL A 123 3.78 -9.10 5.94
N ILE A 124 4.34 -8.18 5.15
CA ILE A 124 3.65 -6.96 4.75
C ILE A 124 3.07 -7.14 3.34
N ALA A 125 1.78 -6.91 3.19
CA ALA A 125 1.06 -7.08 1.93
C ALA A 125 0.31 -5.81 1.58
N GLY A 126 0.56 -5.29 0.37
CA GLY A 126 -0.09 -4.07 -0.10
C GLY A 126 -0.85 -4.31 -1.40
N ALA A 127 -2.07 -3.77 -1.49
CA ALA A 127 -2.89 -3.79 -2.69
C ALA A 127 -2.93 -2.44 -3.39
N SER A 128 -2.90 -2.42 -4.72
CA SER A 128 -2.92 -1.19 -5.52
C SER A 128 -1.82 -0.23 -5.05
N THR A 129 -2.10 1.04 -4.74
CA THR A 129 -1.07 1.97 -4.21
C THR A 129 -0.54 1.56 -2.83
N GLY A 130 -1.25 0.70 -2.09
CA GLY A 130 -0.71 0.02 -0.91
C GLY A 130 0.52 -0.82 -1.25
N ALA A 131 0.56 -1.42 -2.45
CA ALA A 131 1.75 -2.08 -2.99
C ALA A 131 2.90 -1.08 -3.19
N ASN A 132 2.64 0.15 -3.66
CA ASN A 132 3.68 1.19 -3.77
C ASN A 132 4.26 1.52 -2.39
N LYS A 133 3.39 1.71 -1.38
CA LYS A 133 3.79 2.01 0.01
C LYS A 133 4.62 0.87 0.61
N VAL A 134 4.17 -0.38 0.46
CA VAL A 134 4.87 -1.59 0.92
C VAL A 134 6.20 -1.78 0.19
N CYS A 135 6.23 -1.60 -1.13
CA CYS A 135 7.46 -1.65 -1.93
C CYS A 135 8.47 -0.58 -1.49
N TYR A 136 7.99 0.66 -1.30
CA TYR A 136 8.83 1.76 -0.83
C TYR A 136 9.39 1.47 0.57
N TYR A 137 8.56 1.00 1.50
CA TYR A 137 9.00 0.62 2.84
C TYR A 137 10.05 -0.50 2.80
N ALA A 138 9.77 -1.61 2.12
CA ALA A 138 10.68 -2.75 2.03
C ALA A 138 12.02 -2.39 1.33
N GLY A 139 11.97 -1.52 0.33
CA GLY A 139 13.15 -1.07 -0.41
C GLY A 139 13.99 0.01 0.29
N THR A 140 13.46 0.65 1.34
CA THR A 140 14.13 1.77 2.03
C THR A 140 14.37 1.56 3.52
N LYS A 141 13.68 0.61 4.15
CA LYS A 141 13.81 0.28 5.57
C LYS A 141 14.35 -1.12 5.76
N LYS A 142 15.40 -1.23 6.58
CA LYS A 142 15.87 -2.51 7.10
C LYS A 142 15.13 -2.77 8.42
N ASN A 143 14.06 -3.55 8.36
CA ASN A 143 13.34 -4.00 9.55
C ASN A 143 13.40 -5.53 9.61
N PRO A 144 14.13 -6.11 10.59
CA PRO A 144 14.29 -7.56 10.70
C PRO A 144 13.00 -8.30 11.02
N ARG A 145 11.95 -7.60 11.48
CA ARG A 145 10.61 -8.18 11.71
C ARG A 145 9.86 -8.47 10.43
N VAL A 146 10.28 -7.91 9.28
CA VAL A 146 9.65 -8.16 7.98
C VAL A 146 10.18 -9.47 7.40
N ALA A 147 9.39 -10.53 7.54
CA ALA A 147 9.69 -11.87 7.05
C ALA A 147 9.42 -12.04 5.55
N GLY A 148 8.48 -11.26 4.99
CA GLY A 148 8.13 -11.33 3.58
C GLY A 148 7.39 -10.09 3.09
N VAL A 149 7.38 -9.90 1.76
CA VAL A 149 6.73 -8.78 1.08
C VAL A 149 5.80 -9.31 0.00
N VAL A 150 4.54 -8.89 0.02
CA VAL A 150 3.55 -9.23 -1.01
C VAL A 150 3.07 -7.94 -1.67
N LEU A 151 3.15 -7.90 -3.01
CA LEU A 151 2.66 -6.80 -3.83
C LEU A 151 1.48 -7.31 -4.66
N VAL A 152 0.28 -6.80 -4.38
CA VAL A 152 -0.98 -7.20 -5.02
C VAL A 152 -1.43 -6.08 -5.96
N SER A 153 -1.60 -6.39 -7.25
CA SER A 153 -1.83 -5.42 -8.34
C SER A 153 -0.87 -4.21 -8.31
N PRO A 154 0.46 -4.42 -8.32
CA PRO A 154 1.44 -3.32 -8.35
C PRO A 154 1.47 -2.60 -9.70
N ILE A 155 0.50 -1.72 -9.94
CA ILE A 155 0.36 -0.90 -11.15
C ILE A 155 0.89 0.52 -10.90
N SER A 156 1.42 1.18 -11.93
CA SER A 156 1.84 2.58 -11.84
C SER A 156 0.69 3.50 -12.20
N ASP A 157 0.45 4.54 -11.40
CA ASP A 157 -0.58 5.56 -11.67
C ASP A 157 -0.17 6.54 -12.77
N VAL A 158 1.14 6.66 -13.07
CA VAL A 158 1.66 7.64 -14.03
C VAL A 158 1.14 7.38 -15.45
N PRO A 159 1.21 6.15 -16.01
CA PRO A 159 0.64 5.88 -17.33
C PRO A 159 -0.87 6.12 -17.42
N ILE A 160 -1.60 5.91 -16.33
CA ILE A 160 -3.06 6.10 -16.27
C ILE A 160 -3.38 7.58 -16.46
N GLU A 161 -2.81 8.44 -15.60
CA GLU A 161 -3.04 9.89 -15.67
C GLU A 161 -2.46 10.50 -16.96
N SER A 162 -1.36 9.96 -17.49
CA SER A 162 -0.72 10.48 -18.72
C SER A 162 -1.60 10.43 -19.97
N LYS A 163 -2.69 9.65 -19.95
CA LYS A 163 -3.70 9.59 -21.02
C LYS A 163 -4.67 10.78 -21.00
N SER A 164 -4.71 11.56 -19.91
CA SER A 164 -5.54 12.76 -19.80
C SER A 164 -5.04 13.85 -20.74
N GLU A 165 -5.96 14.49 -21.47
CA GLU A 165 -5.65 15.58 -22.42
C GLU A 165 -4.86 16.71 -21.78
N ASN A 166 -5.17 17.04 -20.52
CA ASN A 166 -4.57 18.16 -19.79
C ASN A 166 -3.35 17.77 -18.95
N TYR A 167 -2.88 16.52 -19.01
CA TYR A 167 -1.83 16.01 -18.11
C TYR A 167 -0.57 16.90 -18.07
N GLN A 168 0.00 17.23 -19.23
CA GLN A 168 1.21 18.06 -19.30
C GLN A 168 0.99 19.49 -18.79
N ALA A 169 -0.17 20.07 -19.12
CA ALA A 169 -0.55 21.40 -18.65
C ALA A 169 -0.76 21.41 -17.13
N ASN A 170 -1.44 20.40 -16.59
CA ASN A 170 -1.67 20.21 -15.17
C ASN A 170 -0.35 20.01 -14.43
N LEU A 171 0.53 19.11 -14.89
CA LEU A 171 1.83 18.89 -14.26
C LEU A 171 2.68 20.18 -14.21
N LYS A 172 2.69 20.96 -15.30
CA LYS A 172 3.37 22.27 -15.34
C LYS A 172 2.73 23.26 -14.35
N ARG A 173 1.40 23.35 -14.32
CA ARG A 173 0.64 24.20 -13.38
C ARG A 173 0.92 23.83 -11.93
N MET A 174 0.93 22.54 -11.60
CA MET A 174 1.20 22.06 -10.23
C MET A 174 2.61 22.43 -9.79
N LYS A 175 3.62 22.25 -10.65
CA LYS A 175 5.00 22.67 -10.37
C LYS A 175 5.11 24.19 -10.14
N GLN A 176 4.37 24.99 -10.91
CA GLN A 176 4.32 26.44 -10.73
C GLN A 176 3.68 26.82 -9.38
N LEU A 177 2.56 26.19 -9.01
CA LEU A 177 1.90 26.42 -7.73
C LEU A 177 2.81 26.07 -6.54
N VAL A 178 3.57 24.97 -6.62
CA VAL A 178 4.57 24.62 -5.60
C VAL A 178 5.65 25.71 -5.48
N LYS A 179 6.19 26.20 -6.59
CA LYS A 179 7.16 27.30 -6.59
C LYS A 179 6.60 28.60 -5.99
N GLN A 180 5.30 28.84 -6.15
CA GLN A 180 4.58 29.98 -5.58
C GLN A 180 4.16 29.78 -4.11
N ARG A 181 4.67 28.73 -3.43
CA ARG A 181 4.28 28.34 -2.05
C ARG A 181 2.80 27.98 -1.89
N LYS A 182 2.12 27.64 -2.98
CA LYS A 182 0.73 27.15 -3.02
C LYS A 182 0.68 25.63 -3.18
N GLY A 183 1.66 24.91 -2.63
CA GLY A 183 1.78 23.46 -2.82
C GLY A 183 0.75 22.62 -2.05
N GLU A 184 0.06 23.21 -1.07
CA GLU A 184 -0.88 22.55 -0.15
C GLU A 184 -2.35 22.95 -0.41
N ILE A 185 -2.62 23.78 -1.43
CA ILE A 185 -4.01 24.14 -1.75
C ILE A 185 -4.69 22.90 -2.34
N LEU A 186 -5.86 22.53 -1.84
CA LEU A 186 -6.62 21.42 -2.42
C LEU A 186 -7.30 21.90 -3.70
N LEU A 187 -7.15 21.13 -4.79
CA LEU A 187 -7.78 21.37 -6.07
C LEU A 187 -8.64 20.15 -6.42
N ASP A 188 -9.90 20.38 -6.77
CA ASP A 188 -10.90 19.35 -7.10
C ASP A 188 -11.14 19.20 -8.60
N ASN A 189 -10.39 19.94 -9.43
CA ASN A 189 -10.58 20.02 -10.87
C ASN A 189 -9.33 19.66 -11.70
N VAL A 190 -8.40 18.90 -11.11
CA VAL A 190 -7.10 18.56 -11.75
C VAL A 190 -6.92 17.09 -12.07
N SER A 191 -7.64 16.20 -11.39
CA SER A 191 -7.69 14.76 -11.64
C SER A 191 -9.05 14.24 -11.17
N TYR A 192 -9.28 12.92 -11.21
CA TYR A 192 -10.50 12.29 -10.70
C TYR A 192 -10.66 12.39 -9.18
N LEU A 193 -9.58 12.75 -8.47
CA LEU A 193 -9.57 13.03 -7.03
C LEU A 193 -9.20 14.49 -6.76
N ALA A 194 -9.65 15.01 -5.62
CA ALA A 194 -9.17 16.27 -5.10
C ALA A 194 -7.74 16.10 -4.55
N LEU A 195 -6.78 16.83 -5.12
CA LEU A 195 -5.36 16.70 -4.81
C LEU A 195 -4.72 18.07 -4.58
N THR A 196 -3.75 18.12 -3.66
CA THR A 196 -2.83 19.26 -3.60
C THR A 196 -1.81 19.21 -4.74
N PRO A 197 -1.23 20.34 -5.17
CA PRO A 197 -0.17 20.34 -6.19
C PRO A 197 1.02 19.43 -5.86
N LYS A 198 1.43 19.37 -4.59
CA LYS A 198 2.48 18.43 -4.16
C LYS A 198 2.05 16.98 -4.32
N ARG A 199 0.82 16.65 -3.98
CA ARG A 199 0.27 15.30 -4.11
C ARG A 199 0.15 14.88 -5.57
N TYR A 200 -0.37 15.76 -6.44
CA TYR A 200 -0.45 15.50 -7.89
C TYR A 200 0.93 15.20 -8.48
N ILE A 201 1.96 15.98 -8.11
CA ILE A 201 3.34 15.72 -8.55
C ILE A 201 3.84 14.38 -8.01
N SER A 202 3.58 14.07 -6.73
CA SER A 202 3.98 12.79 -6.14
C SER A 202 3.41 11.60 -6.92
N LEU A 203 2.11 11.62 -7.21
CA LEU A 203 1.43 10.54 -7.93
C LEU A 203 1.84 10.43 -9.41
N TYR A 204 1.94 11.58 -10.09
CA TYR A 204 1.89 11.59 -11.55
C TYR A 204 3.15 12.13 -12.23
N GLU A 205 4.16 12.61 -11.50
CA GLU A 205 5.45 12.95 -12.11
C GLU A 205 6.26 11.67 -12.38
N PRO A 206 6.69 11.41 -13.63
CA PRO A 206 7.56 10.29 -13.92
C PRO A 206 8.85 10.35 -13.11
N GLY A 207 9.19 9.26 -12.42
CA GLY A 207 10.38 9.21 -11.56
C GLY A 207 10.24 9.98 -10.24
N SER A 208 9.02 10.33 -9.82
CA SER A 208 8.76 10.72 -8.44
C SER A 208 9.18 9.59 -7.47
N VAL A 209 9.18 9.89 -6.17
CA VAL A 209 9.51 8.87 -5.15
C VAL A 209 8.43 7.77 -5.06
N GLU A 210 7.21 8.06 -5.47
CA GLU A 210 6.06 7.15 -5.43
C GLU A 210 5.91 6.29 -6.68
N ASP A 211 6.51 6.70 -7.80
CA ASP A 211 6.64 5.93 -9.02
C ASP A 211 7.70 4.82 -8.86
N VAL A 212 7.44 3.90 -7.92
CA VAL A 212 8.38 2.84 -7.52
C VAL A 212 8.45 1.69 -8.52
N PHE A 213 7.49 1.60 -9.44
CA PHE A 213 7.36 0.51 -10.40
C PHE A 213 7.80 0.86 -11.81
N ASP A 214 7.76 2.13 -12.22
CA ASP A 214 8.30 2.79 -13.43
C ASP A 214 8.53 1.94 -14.71
N TYR A 215 7.81 0.82 -14.87
CA TYR A 215 7.99 -0.20 -15.89
C TYR A 215 7.62 0.29 -17.29
N TYR A 216 6.93 1.43 -17.33
CA TYR A 216 6.53 2.10 -18.54
C TYR A 216 7.68 2.85 -19.21
N ASN A 217 8.75 3.14 -18.48
CA ASN A 217 9.95 3.76 -19.02
C ASN A 217 10.70 2.80 -19.96
N LYS A 218 11.33 3.35 -21.00
CA LYS A 218 12.22 2.56 -21.90
C LYS A 218 13.38 1.89 -21.18
N LYS A 219 13.83 2.51 -20.08
CA LYS A 219 14.90 2.03 -19.19
C LYS A 219 14.39 2.10 -17.75
N PRO A 220 13.53 1.16 -17.35
CA PRO A 220 12.92 1.18 -16.03
C PRO A 220 13.99 0.94 -14.96
N LYS A 221 13.84 1.56 -13.79
CA LYS A 221 14.84 1.49 -12.71
C LYS A 221 14.35 0.72 -11.49
N LEU A 222 13.05 0.74 -11.23
CA LEU A 222 12.39 0.09 -10.11
C LEU A 222 13.13 0.40 -8.79
N THR A 223 13.46 1.67 -8.56
CA THR A 223 14.53 2.08 -7.62
C THR A 223 14.36 1.56 -6.20
N ALA A 224 13.13 1.56 -5.66
CA ALA A 224 12.82 0.98 -4.36
C ALA A 224 12.69 -0.55 -4.46
N PHE A 225 11.95 -1.04 -5.45
CA PHE A 225 11.69 -2.46 -5.66
C PHE A 225 12.99 -3.29 -5.81
N SER A 226 13.96 -2.83 -6.59
CA SER A 226 15.26 -3.51 -6.78
C SER A 226 16.14 -3.54 -5.54
N LYS A 227 15.74 -2.90 -4.44
CA LYS A 227 16.44 -2.97 -3.14
C LYS A 227 15.82 -4.00 -2.20
N ILE A 228 14.65 -4.55 -2.52
CA ILE A 228 13.98 -5.57 -1.70
C ILE A 228 14.82 -6.85 -1.76
N LYS A 229 15.24 -7.33 -0.58
CA LYS A 229 16.03 -8.56 -0.40
C LYS A 229 15.26 -9.66 0.32
N GLN A 230 14.24 -9.27 1.09
CA GLN A 230 13.30 -10.15 1.75
C GLN A 230 12.61 -11.05 0.72
N PRO A 231 12.10 -12.23 1.12
CA PRO A 231 11.18 -13.00 0.31
C PRO A 231 10.09 -12.10 -0.29
N LEU A 232 9.89 -12.22 -1.60
CA LEU A 232 9.04 -11.32 -2.38
C LEU A 232 8.04 -12.11 -3.23
N CYS A 233 6.77 -11.80 -3.07
CA CYS A 233 5.68 -12.29 -3.90
C CYS A 233 4.99 -11.16 -4.65
N ILE A 234 4.70 -11.37 -5.93
CA ILE A 234 3.91 -10.46 -6.76
C ILE A 234 2.68 -11.18 -7.27
N ILE A 235 1.51 -10.62 -7.02
CA ILE A 235 0.24 -11.09 -7.56
C ILE A 235 -0.29 -10.03 -8.52
N LEU A 236 -0.49 -10.39 -9.78
CA LEU A 236 -1.07 -9.52 -10.80
C LEU A 236 -2.47 -9.99 -11.18
N ALA A 237 -3.39 -9.05 -11.34
CA ALA A 237 -4.70 -9.29 -11.92
C ALA A 237 -4.56 -9.50 -13.43
N GLY A 238 -5.05 -10.63 -13.97
CA GLY A 238 -4.85 -11.00 -15.37
C GLY A 238 -5.61 -10.13 -16.37
N SER A 239 -6.68 -9.48 -15.93
CA SER A 239 -7.53 -8.56 -16.70
C SER A 239 -7.54 -7.16 -16.09
N ASP A 240 -6.45 -6.74 -15.43
CA ASP A 240 -6.35 -5.46 -14.75
C ASP A 240 -6.57 -4.27 -15.71
N GLU A 241 -7.67 -3.56 -15.49
CA GLU A 241 -8.20 -2.45 -16.28
C GLU A 241 -7.33 -1.18 -16.22
N TYR A 242 -6.38 -1.11 -15.28
CA TYR A 242 -5.48 0.04 -15.12
C TYR A 242 -4.12 -0.15 -15.79
N THR A 243 -3.88 -1.31 -16.40
CA THR A 243 -2.62 -1.57 -17.11
C THR A 243 -2.49 -0.74 -18.38
N ASP A 244 -1.28 -0.29 -18.70
CA ASP A 244 -0.96 0.40 -19.95
C ASP A 244 -0.41 -0.54 -21.04
N ARG A 245 -0.24 -1.83 -20.69
CA ARG A 245 0.37 -2.88 -21.51
C ARG A 245 -0.05 -4.26 -20.99
N PRO A 246 0.19 -5.35 -21.73
CA PRO A 246 -0.08 -6.69 -21.25
C PRO A 246 0.56 -6.98 -19.89
N VAL A 247 -0.20 -7.62 -18.99
CA VAL A 247 0.25 -7.98 -17.63
C VAL A 247 1.53 -8.84 -17.65
N ALA A 248 1.70 -9.67 -18.67
CA ALA A 248 2.91 -10.46 -18.86
C ALA A 248 4.17 -9.61 -19.07
N ASP A 249 4.05 -8.47 -19.76
CA ASP A 249 5.17 -7.54 -19.98
C ASP A 249 5.55 -6.82 -18.68
N ILE A 250 4.55 -6.42 -17.88
CA ILE A 250 4.76 -5.87 -16.54
C ILE A 250 5.51 -6.88 -15.67
N LEU A 251 5.04 -8.14 -15.65
CA LEU A 251 5.68 -9.21 -14.90
C LEU A 251 7.13 -9.46 -15.33
N SER A 252 7.41 -9.39 -16.63
CA SER A 252 8.77 -9.53 -17.17
C SER A 252 9.71 -8.46 -16.62
N VAL A 253 9.24 -7.21 -16.49
CA VAL A 253 10.02 -6.12 -15.87
C VAL A 253 10.31 -6.43 -14.40
N PHE A 254 9.32 -6.87 -13.63
CA PHE A 254 9.53 -7.26 -12.23
C PHE A 254 10.54 -8.41 -12.09
N LYS A 255 10.40 -9.47 -12.89
CA LYS A 255 11.33 -10.61 -12.93
C LYS A 255 12.77 -10.20 -13.23
N LYS A 256 12.96 -9.21 -14.11
CA LYS A 256 14.29 -8.68 -14.47
C LYS A 256 14.93 -7.85 -13.35
N HIS A 257 14.12 -7.14 -12.56
CA HIS A 257 14.59 -6.15 -11.59
C HIS A 257 14.58 -6.63 -10.13
N GLN A 258 13.92 -7.75 -9.85
CA GLN A 258 13.89 -8.33 -8.50
C GLN A 258 15.30 -8.70 -8.05
N ARG A 259 15.55 -8.62 -6.74
CA ARG A 259 16.81 -9.03 -6.12
C ARG A 259 16.62 -9.96 -4.92
N SER A 260 15.43 -10.54 -4.79
CA SER A 260 15.11 -11.46 -3.70
C SER A 260 15.59 -12.86 -4.04
N ALA A 261 16.18 -13.55 -3.07
CA ALA A 261 16.57 -14.95 -3.25
C ALA A 261 15.35 -15.90 -3.27
N ASN A 262 14.23 -15.49 -2.65
CA ASN A 262 12.97 -16.20 -2.71
C ASN A 262 11.93 -15.29 -3.37
N PHE A 263 11.88 -15.37 -4.71
CA PHE A 263 10.95 -14.61 -5.53
C PHE A 263 9.85 -15.52 -6.08
N HIS A 264 8.60 -15.15 -5.84
CA HIS A 264 7.42 -15.78 -6.43
C HIS A 264 6.59 -14.75 -7.19
N SER A 265 5.88 -15.21 -8.21
CA SER A 265 4.94 -14.38 -8.94
C SER A 265 3.79 -15.20 -9.51
N ALA A 266 2.57 -14.68 -9.44
CA ALA A 266 1.40 -15.26 -10.07
C ALA A 266 0.58 -14.20 -10.82
N ILE A 267 -0.13 -14.65 -11.86
CA ILE A 267 -1.17 -13.88 -12.54
C ILE A 267 -2.49 -14.61 -12.26
N ILE A 268 -3.50 -13.93 -11.74
CA ILE A 268 -4.83 -14.51 -11.49
C ILE A 268 -5.69 -14.30 -12.74
N PRO A 269 -5.98 -15.35 -13.53
CA PRO A 269 -6.68 -15.20 -14.80
C PRO A 269 -8.08 -14.62 -14.62
N GLY A 270 -8.44 -13.64 -15.45
CA GLY A 270 -9.76 -13.02 -15.44
C GLY A 270 -10.04 -12.08 -14.26
N ALA A 271 -9.11 -11.89 -13.33
CA ALA A 271 -9.27 -10.94 -12.24
C ALA A 271 -9.08 -9.50 -12.74
N PHE A 272 -9.98 -8.60 -12.31
CA PHE A 272 -9.83 -7.15 -12.39
C PHE A 272 -8.97 -6.63 -11.23
N HIS A 273 -8.64 -5.34 -11.23
CA HIS A 273 -7.66 -4.73 -10.34
C HIS A 273 -7.86 -5.06 -8.85
N GLY A 274 -9.11 -5.01 -8.38
CA GLY A 274 -9.50 -5.31 -7.00
C GLY A 274 -9.76 -6.79 -6.69
N PHE A 275 -9.58 -7.71 -7.65
CA PHE A 275 -9.83 -9.15 -7.48
C PHE A 275 -11.25 -9.53 -7.01
N GLY A 276 -12.25 -8.69 -7.25
CA GLY A 276 -13.65 -8.98 -6.92
C GLY A 276 -14.12 -10.29 -7.55
N GLY A 277 -14.66 -11.21 -6.74
CA GLY A 277 -15.04 -12.57 -7.16
C GLY A 277 -13.87 -13.54 -7.37
N LYS A 278 -12.64 -13.09 -7.11
CA LYS A 278 -11.37 -13.82 -7.25
C LYS A 278 -10.51 -13.74 -5.98
N GLU A 279 -11.09 -13.32 -4.87
CA GLU A 279 -10.43 -13.11 -3.58
C GLU A 279 -9.84 -14.43 -3.05
N LYS A 280 -10.62 -15.52 -3.08
CA LYS A 280 -10.16 -16.84 -2.60
C LYS A 280 -8.97 -17.39 -3.41
N GLU A 281 -8.99 -17.22 -4.72
CA GLU A 281 -7.88 -17.63 -5.61
C GLU A 281 -6.62 -16.80 -5.30
N THR A 282 -6.79 -15.49 -5.13
CA THR A 282 -5.72 -14.54 -4.81
C THR A 282 -5.09 -14.85 -3.45
N VAL A 283 -5.92 -14.99 -2.42
CA VAL A 283 -5.48 -15.34 -1.06
C VAL A 283 -4.77 -16.68 -1.05
N LYS A 284 -5.30 -17.69 -1.75
CA LYS A 284 -4.64 -19.00 -1.83
C LYS A 284 -3.21 -18.88 -2.35
N ALA A 285 -2.99 -18.16 -3.45
CA ALA A 285 -1.66 -17.95 -4.00
C ALA A 285 -0.71 -17.26 -3.01
N VAL A 286 -1.21 -16.26 -2.26
CA VAL A 286 -0.43 -15.58 -1.23
C VAL A 286 -0.07 -16.53 -0.08
N ILE A 287 -1.05 -17.23 0.49
CA ILE A 287 -0.84 -18.10 1.66
C ILE A 287 0.05 -19.29 1.33
N GLU A 288 -0.15 -19.93 0.16
CA GLU A 288 0.71 -21.03 -0.29
C GLU A 288 2.16 -20.57 -0.41
N TRP A 289 2.41 -19.35 -0.92
CA TRP A 289 3.75 -18.79 -0.94
C TRP A 289 4.31 -18.50 0.46
N ILE A 290 3.53 -17.90 1.37
CA ILE A 290 4.01 -17.59 2.74
C ILE A 290 4.43 -18.89 3.46
N LYS A 291 3.80 -20.02 3.20
CA LYS A 291 4.20 -21.32 3.78
C LYS A 291 5.58 -21.82 3.31
N THR A 292 6.17 -21.21 2.28
CA THR A 292 7.47 -21.61 1.73
C THR A 292 8.65 -20.80 2.24
N ILE A 293 8.40 -19.74 3.04
CA ILE A 293 9.43 -18.83 3.54
C ILE A 293 9.74 -19.04 5.02
#